data_AF-A0A357M558-F1
#
_entry.id   AF-A0A357M558-F1
#
_cell.length_a   1.000
_cell.length_b   1.000
_cell.length_c   1.000
_cell.angle_alpha   90.00
_cell.angle_beta   90.00
_cell.angle_gamma   90.00
#
_symmetry.space_group_name_H-M   'P 1'
#
loop_
_entity.id
_entity.type
_entity.pdbx_description
1 polymer ?
#
loop_
_entity_poly.entity_id
_entity_poly.type
_entity_poly.pdbx_seq_one_letter_code
_entity_poly.pdbx_strand_id
1 'polypeptide(L)'
;MMANFNMYPEILVSNSNDHAWQDYGNIKNELNRAINRLGKQKTIVTIDCYPGVKMEELKANLVSVMEPAYAFFADDLYYSSDKVTDMIKFHLTTDRVFGKMSLHNFGDFLDDERLKEARSAINNIDSGLIIIYGSGATLVCDPDILIYADLARWEIQKRYSNNEISNWRVDNRNEDAVRKIKRGYFFEWPVADRHKRKLFEKIDYLLDTNCSNEPKLVEGATYLAGLKQTVSQPFRVVPYFAPGVWGGQWMKEKLGLDPSVENYAWSFNGVPEENSLFLRYGDVKIEVPAINAVFRHPVDLLGEKVYGRFGAEFPIRFNFLDTFGGGNLSLQVHPLVDCARQTFGVHYTQDESYYIVDAEDDAIVYLGVKDDIDSSEMIRDLKQSYDEGSKFDDQKYINQFPAKKHDHFLIPAGTIHSQGKDSLVLEISATPNYFTFKLWDWGRLGMDGMPRPVHLEHGINSIQWERDEKWVSENIINCLEQIGEGDGWIEEKTGLHDRQFIETRRHWFSRPVIHNTDGGVNVLNLIEGEEAIVESPTNAFEPFVVHYAETFIIPAMVGSYSIRPHGNSVGREIGTIKAYVRT
;
A
#
# COMPACT_ATOMS: atom_id res chain seq x y z
N MET A 1 -15.09 -15.51 -20.80
CA MET A 1 -14.87 -16.45 -19.69
C MET A 1 -14.74 -15.57 -18.46
N MET A 2 -15.55 -15.75 -17.41
CA MET A 2 -15.36 -14.99 -16.15
C MET A 2 -13.98 -15.34 -15.60
N ALA A 3 -13.18 -14.36 -15.16
CA ALA A 3 -11.89 -14.68 -14.57
C ALA A 3 -12.05 -15.41 -13.23
N ASN A 4 -11.16 -16.36 -13.00
CA ASN A 4 -10.97 -17.01 -11.70
C ASN A 4 -10.16 -16.12 -10.72
N PHE A 5 -10.11 -14.80 -10.95
CA PHE A 5 -9.36 -13.87 -10.12
C PHE A 5 -9.93 -13.86 -8.69
N ASN A 6 -9.13 -14.27 -7.72
CA ASN A 6 -9.52 -14.26 -6.32
C ASN A 6 -9.37 -12.84 -5.73
N MET A 7 -10.53 -12.21 -5.50
CA MET A 7 -10.68 -10.87 -4.90
C MET A 7 -10.43 -10.83 -3.40
N TYR A 8 -10.54 -11.98 -2.72
CA TYR A 8 -10.45 -12.08 -1.27
C TYR A 8 -9.48 -13.21 -0.91
N PRO A 9 -8.18 -13.09 -1.25
CA PRO A 9 -7.20 -14.08 -0.84
C PRO A 9 -7.09 -14.12 0.68
N GLU A 10 -6.99 -15.31 1.25
CA GLU A 10 -6.96 -15.52 2.70
C GLU A 10 -5.85 -16.51 3.06
N ILE A 11 -5.19 -16.27 4.18
CA ILE A 11 -4.28 -17.23 4.81
C ILE A 11 -5.04 -18.00 5.87
N LEU A 12 -5.14 -19.32 5.70
CA LEU A 12 -5.69 -20.23 6.71
C LEU A 12 -4.66 -20.44 7.82
N VAL A 13 -4.91 -19.90 9.00
CA VAL A 13 -3.95 -19.99 10.11
C VAL A 13 -4.15 -21.31 10.85
N SER A 14 -3.07 -22.10 10.91
CA SER A 14 -3.11 -23.44 11.51
C SER A 14 -3.35 -23.40 13.03
N ASN A 15 -4.07 -24.40 13.56
CA ASN A 15 -4.28 -24.62 15.01
C ASN A 15 -4.89 -23.43 15.77
N SER A 16 -5.94 -22.80 15.23
CA SER A 16 -6.41 -21.49 15.72
C SER A 16 -7.90 -21.34 16.00
N ASN A 17 -8.68 -22.42 15.91
CA ASN A 17 -10.14 -22.37 15.86
C ASN A 17 -10.83 -21.73 17.10
N ASP A 18 -10.14 -21.64 18.24
CA ASP A 18 -10.72 -21.15 19.51
C ASP A 18 -10.11 -19.81 20.01
N HIS A 19 -9.34 -19.12 19.17
CA HIS A 19 -8.53 -17.95 19.56
C HIS A 19 -8.95 -16.65 18.86
N ALA A 20 -10.11 -16.66 18.21
CA ALA A 20 -10.69 -15.51 17.54
C ALA A 20 -12.20 -15.41 17.81
N TRP A 21 -12.68 -14.19 17.89
CA TRP A 21 -14.06 -13.84 18.19
C TRP A 21 -14.52 -12.75 17.24
N GLN A 22 -15.79 -12.75 16.89
CA GLN A 22 -16.44 -11.69 16.11
C GLN A 22 -17.61 -11.15 16.91
N ASP A 23 -18.09 -9.95 16.55
CA ASP A 23 -19.16 -9.23 17.25
C ASP A 23 -18.82 -8.77 18.68
N TYR A 24 -19.38 -7.61 19.08
CA TYR A 24 -19.09 -7.01 20.38
C TYR A 24 -19.50 -7.89 21.56
N GLY A 25 -20.52 -8.74 21.42
CA GLY A 25 -21.02 -9.60 22.49
C GLY A 25 -20.03 -10.70 22.87
N ASN A 26 -19.54 -11.44 21.88
CA ASN A 26 -18.54 -12.48 22.09
C ASN A 26 -17.18 -11.90 22.50
N ILE A 27 -16.78 -10.77 21.91
CA ILE A 27 -15.57 -10.03 22.30
C ILE A 27 -15.63 -9.64 23.78
N LYS A 28 -16.74 -9.03 24.23
CA LYS A 28 -16.95 -8.70 25.65
C LYS A 28 -16.82 -9.93 26.55
N ASN A 29 -17.42 -11.06 26.15
CA ASN A 29 -17.39 -12.28 26.94
C ASN A 29 -15.97 -12.81 27.11
N GLU A 30 -15.16 -12.82 26.05
CA GLU A 30 -13.75 -13.23 26.16
C GLU A 30 -12.94 -12.25 27.00
N LEU A 31 -13.08 -10.93 26.79
CA LEU A 31 -12.33 -9.96 27.57
C LEU A 31 -12.66 -10.04 29.06
N ASN A 32 -13.93 -10.23 29.43
CA ASN A 32 -14.32 -10.47 30.82
C ASN A 32 -13.71 -11.77 31.36
N ARG A 33 -13.63 -12.83 30.54
CA ARG A 33 -12.96 -14.08 30.92
C ARG A 33 -11.48 -13.86 31.15
N ALA A 34 -10.79 -13.13 30.28
CA ALA A 34 -9.37 -12.79 30.40
C ALA A 34 -9.09 -11.96 31.66
N ILE A 35 -9.88 -10.92 31.91
CA ILE A 35 -9.81 -10.09 33.13
C ILE A 35 -9.99 -10.96 34.38
N ASN A 36 -11.01 -11.83 34.40
CA ASN A 36 -11.28 -12.69 35.54
C ASN A 36 -10.15 -13.71 35.80
N ARG A 37 -9.50 -14.23 34.74
CA ARG A 37 -8.35 -15.15 34.86
C ARG A 37 -7.15 -14.52 35.57
N LEU A 38 -6.96 -13.21 35.46
CA LEU A 38 -5.88 -12.51 36.17
C LEU A 38 -6.06 -12.54 37.69
N GLY A 39 -7.30 -12.65 38.19
CA GLY A 39 -7.59 -12.70 39.62
C GLY A 39 -7.17 -11.46 40.41
N LYS A 40 -6.94 -10.33 39.75
CA LYS A 40 -6.48 -9.08 40.36
C LYS A 40 -7.66 -8.27 40.90
N GLN A 41 -7.46 -7.65 42.05
CA GLN A 41 -8.44 -6.71 42.63
C GLN A 41 -8.63 -5.46 41.76
N LYS A 42 -7.54 -5.00 41.13
CA LYS A 42 -7.48 -3.89 40.17
C LYS A 42 -6.90 -4.43 38.87
N THR A 43 -7.59 -4.20 37.76
CA THR A 43 -7.13 -4.60 36.43
C THR A 43 -7.16 -3.41 35.49
N ILE A 44 -6.06 -3.19 34.77
CA ILE A 44 -5.92 -2.14 33.76
C ILE A 44 -5.96 -2.78 32.37
N VAL A 45 -7.01 -2.49 31.62
CA VAL A 45 -7.11 -2.84 30.20
C VAL A 45 -6.79 -1.59 29.39
N THR A 46 -5.82 -1.70 28.48
CA THR A 46 -5.49 -0.61 27.55
C THR A 46 -5.92 -1.00 26.14
N ILE A 47 -6.69 -0.13 25.49
CA ILE A 47 -7.05 -0.23 24.07
C ILE A 47 -6.26 0.83 23.30
N ASP A 48 -5.10 0.47 22.77
CA ASP A 48 -4.27 1.37 21.98
C ASP A 48 -4.75 1.37 20.54
N CYS A 49 -5.12 2.54 20.04
CA CYS A 49 -5.82 2.67 18.77
C CYS A 49 -4.93 3.29 17.70
N TYR A 50 -4.89 2.66 16.53
CA TYR A 50 -4.31 3.29 15.35
C TYR A 50 -5.17 4.50 14.90
N PRO A 51 -4.57 5.61 14.43
CA PRO A 51 -5.33 6.74 13.88
C PRO A 51 -6.28 6.29 12.76
N GLY A 52 -7.56 6.59 12.89
CA GLY A 52 -8.61 6.17 11.94
C GLY A 52 -9.65 5.22 12.53
N VAL A 53 -9.36 4.60 13.67
CA VAL A 53 -10.36 3.87 14.47
C VAL A 53 -11.51 4.81 14.85
N LYS A 54 -12.77 4.34 14.73
CA LYS A 54 -13.96 5.12 15.10
C LYS A 54 -14.14 5.14 16.62
N MET A 55 -13.57 6.15 17.28
CA MET A 55 -13.56 6.25 18.74
C MET A 55 -14.95 6.19 19.39
N GLU A 56 -15.95 6.85 18.80
CA GLU A 56 -17.32 6.82 19.34
C GLU A 56 -17.94 5.42 19.30
N GLU A 57 -17.69 4.67 18.24
CA GLU A 57 -18.17 3.29 18.12
C GLU A 57 -17.50 2.38 19.16
N LEU A 58 -16.16 2.46 19.26
CA LEU A 58 -15.38 1.70 20.24
C LEU A 58 -15.83 2.02 21.66
N LYS A 59 -16.04 3.31 21.97
CA LYS A 59 -16.49 3.77 23.28
C LYS A 59 -17.88 3.25 23.62
N ALA A 60 -18.82 3.37 22.68
CA ALA A 60 -20.21 2.99 22.90
C ALA A 60 -20.38 1.48 23.03
N ASN A 61 -19.69 0.70 22.20
CA ASN A 61 -19.96 -0.73 22.05
C ASN A 61 -19.01 -1.64 22.84
N LEU A 62 -17.82 -1.15 23.21
CA LEU A 62 -16.84 -1.92 23.99
C LEU A 62 -16.55 -1.27 25.34
N VAL A 63 -16.03 -0.05 25.36
CA VAL A 63 -15.56 0.58 26.62
C VAL A 63 -16.70 0.74 27.62
N SER A 64 -17.83 1.32 27.21
CA SER A 64 -18.95 1.62 28.12
C SER A 64 -19.67 0.34 28.58
N VAL A 65 -19.75 -0.66 27.70
CA VAL A 65 -20.46 -1.92 27.96
C VAL A 65 -19.66 -2.86 28.85
N MET A 66 -18.34 -2.67 28.96
CA MET A 66 -17.49 -3.37 29.94
C MET A 66 -17.66 -2.85 31.37
N GLU A 67 -18.45 -1.78 31.57
CA GLU A 67 -18.79 -1.20 32.89
C GLU A 67 -17.55 -0.95 33.78
N PRO A 68 -16.50 -0.26 33.28
CA PRO A 68 -15.30 -0.02 34.06
C PRO A 68 -15.59 0.90 35.25
N ALA A 69 -14.88 0.67 36.36
CA ALA A 69 -14.87 1.58 37.51
C ALA A 69 -14.29 2.95 37.14
N TYR A 70 -13.38 2.97 36.16
CA TYR A 70 -12.80 4.19 35.60
C TYR A 70 -12.47 4.00 34.12
N ALA A 71 -12.92 4.91 33.26
CA ALA A 71 -12.55 4.95 31.86
C ALA A 71 -11.85 6.27 31.54
N PHE A 72 -10.74 6.21 30.80
CA PHE A 72 -9.93 7.36 30.45
C PHE A 72 -9.62 7.38 28.96
N PHE A 73 -9.90 8.51 28.30
CA PHE A 73 -9.58 8.71 26.90
C PHE A 73 -8.17 9.32 26.79
N ALA A 74 -7.20 8.50 26.35
CA ALA A 74 -5.79 8.88 26.28
C ALA A 74 -5.54 10.14 25.46
N ASP A 75 -6.38 10.39 24.45
CA ASP A 75 -6.21 11.55 23.58
C ASP A 75 -6.39 12.89 24.30
N ASP A 76 -7.04 12.91 25.47
CA ASP A 76 -7.23 14.13 26.29
C ASP A 76 -5.91 14.60 26.95
N LEU A 77 -4.89 13.73 26.97
CA LEU A 77 -3.54 14.07 27.48
C LEU A 77 -2.70 14.86 26.49
N TYR A 78 -3.01 14.80 25.21
CA TYR A 78 -2.23 15.52 24.21
C TYR A 78 -2.55 17.01 24.23
N TYR A 79 -1.59 17.81 23.77
CA TYR A 79 -1.78 19.23 23.55
C TYR A 79 -2.99 19.53 22.65
N SER A 80 -3.49 20.76 22.71
CA SER A 80 -4.62 21.23 21.90
C SER A 80 -4.36 21.04 20.40
N SER A 81 -5.44 20.95 19.62
CA SER A 81 -5.38 20.86 18.15
C SER A 81 -4.45 21.90 17.53
N ASP A 82 -4.55 23.16 17.98
CA ASP A 82 -3.73 24.26 17.48
C ASP A 82 -2.24 24.06 17.78
N LYS A 83 -1.91 23.61 19.00
CA LYS A 83 -0.52 23.36 19.38
C LYS A 83 0.07 22.17 18.65
N VAL A 84 -0.68 21.06 18.52
CA VAL A 84 -0.23 19.90 17.72
C VAL A 84 -0.01 20.31 16.26
N THR A 85 -0.93 21.08 15.69
CA THR A 85 -0.83 21.57 14.30
C THR A 85 0.35 22.52 14.11
N ASP A 86 0.63 23.41 15.07
CA ASP A 86 1.82 24.28 15.04
C ASP A 86 3.13 23.48 15.12
N MET A 87 3.18 22.43 15.96
CA MET A 87 4.36 21.56 16.08
C MET A 87 4.68 20.82 14.77
N ILE A 88 3.66 20.46 13.99
CA ILE A 88 3.84 19.72 12.73
C ILE A 88 3.81 20.59 11.47
N LYS A 89 3.66 21.91 11.59
CA LYS A 89 3.49 22.83 10.44
C LYS A 89 4.60 22.68 9.38
N PHE A 90 5.83 22.41 9.82
CA PHE A 90 6.98 22.19 8.93
C PHE A 90 6.82 20.92 8.07
N HIS A 91 6.18 19.89 8.62
CA HIS A 91 5.92 18.63 7.93
C HIS A 91 4.72 18.75 7.00
N LEU A 92 3.68 19.50 7.37
CA LEU A 92 2.55 19.70 6.48
C LEU A 92 2.92 20.61 5.31
N THR A 93 3.67 21.69 5.47
CA THR A 93 3.91 22.68 4.39
C THR A 93 2.62 23.33 3.87
N THR A 94 2.74 24.31 2.97
CA THR A 94 1.59 25.01 2.35
C THR A 94 1.06 24.34 1.09
N ASP A 95 1.76 23.34 0.55
CA ASP A 95 1.29 22.57 -0.62
C ASP A 95 -0.06 21.89 -0.31
N ARG A 96 -0.90 21.55 -1.30
CA ARG A 96 -2.18 20.85 -1.02
C ARG A 96 -1.97 19.35 -0.77
N VAL A 97 -1.00 18.75 -1.46
CA VAL A 97 -0.77 17.30 -1.55
C VAL A 97 0.49 16.89 -0.79
N PHE A 98 1.61 17.58 -0.98
CA PHE A 98 2.90 17.13 -0.47
C PHE A 98 3.26 17.72 0.88
N GLY A 99 3.89 16.91 1.72
CA GLY A 99 4.49 17.29 2.98
C GLY A 99 5.91 16.75 3.11
N LYS A 100 6.43 16.73 4.33
CA LYS A 100 7.71 16.13 4.69
C LYS A 100 7.49 15.05 5.72
N MET A 101 8.16 13.91 5.57
CA MET A 101 8.00 12.78 6.48
C MET A 101 8.36 13.17 7.91
N SER A 102 7.42 12.97 8.82
CA SER A 102 7.61 13.26 10.23
C SER A 102 8.37 12.15 10.96
N LEU A 103 9.30 12.57 11.82
CA LEU A 103 10.04 11.70 12.74
C LEU A 103 9.51 11.76 14.19
N HIS A 104 8.39 12.44 14.41
CA HIS A 104 7.79 12.57 15.74
C HIS A 104 7.37 11.22 16.36
N ASN A 105 7.16 11.20 17.67
CA ASN A 105 6.49 10.11 18.38
C ASN A 105 5.24 10.66 19.08
N PHE A 106 4.28 9.81 19.43
CA PHE A 106 3.10 10.25 20.20
C PHE A 106 3.51 11.00 21.49
N GLY A 107 4.58 10.54 22.15
CA GLY A 107 5.11 11.18 23.36
C GLY A 107 5.51 12.65 23.19
N ASP A 108 5.86 13.09 21.98
CA ASP A 108 6.24 14.49 21.73
C ASP A 108 5.06 15.45 21.93
N PHE A 109 3.82 14.95 21.87
CA PHE A 109 2.60 15.74 21.93
C PHE A 109 1.88 15.67 23.28
N LEU A 110 2.40 14.90 24.24
CA LEU A 110 1.80 14.75 25.56
C LEU A 110 2.05 15.98 26.42
N ASP A 111 1.03 16.39 27.17
CA ASP A 111 1.17 17.36 28.24
C ASP A 111 1.65 16.64 29.52
N ASP A 112 2.88 16.92 29.94
CA ASP A 112 3.52 16.27 31.09
C ASP A 112 2.72 16.42 32.39
N GLU A 113 2.08 17.55 32.62
CA GLU A 113 1.30 17.77 33.84
C GLU A 113 0.01 16.95 33.80
N ARG A 114 -0.71 16.97 32.66
CA ARG A 114 -1.91 16.11 32.49
C ARG A 114 -1.58 14.64 32.61
N LEU A 115 -0.44 14.20 32.06
CA LEU A 115 0.02 12.82 32.14
C LEU A 115 0.31 12.41 33.59
N LYS A 116 0.98 13.27 34.37
CA LYS A 116 1.21 13.03 35.81
C LYS A 116 -0.10 12.95 36.59
N GLU A 117 -1.04 13.87 36.32
CA GLU A 117 -2.36 13.88 36.96
C GLU A 117 -3.14 12.59 36.65
N ALA A 118 -3.19 12.17 35.39
CA ALA A 118 -3.87 10.93 35.00
C ALA A 118 -3.24 9.69 35.63
N ARG A 119 -1.90 9.60 35.66
CA ARG A 119 -1.19 8.52 36.36
C ARG A 119 -1.50 8.50 37.86
N SER A 120 -1.56 9.67 38.50
CA SER A 120 -1.94 9.79 39.91
C SER A 120 -3.38 9.32 40.15
N ALA A 121 -4.32 9.76 39.31
CA ALA A 121 -5.73 9.34 39.39
C ALA A 121 -5.88 7.82 39.25
N ILE A 122 -5.20 7.21 38.27
CA ILE A 122 -5.19 5.75 38.08
C ILE A 122 -4.58 5.05 39.29
N ASN A 123 -3.46 5.55 39.84
CA ASN A 123 -2.79 4.95 40.99
C ASN A 123 -3.64 4.98 42.27
N ASN A 124 -4.46 6.00 42.45
CA ASN A 124 -5.35 6.16 43.61
C ASN A 124 -6.61 5.27 43.57
N ILE A 125 -6.81 4.50 42.50
CA ILE A 125 -7.89 3.51 42.41
C ILE A 125 -7.37 2.17 42.93
N ASP A 126 -7.98 1.65 43.99
CA ASP A 126 -7.53 0.42 44.67
C ASP A 126 -8.19 -0.86 44.12
N SER A 127 -9.31 -0.75 43.41
CA SER A 127 -10.05 -1.91 42.92
C SER A 127 -10.92 -1.60 41.70
N GLY A 128 -11.23 -2.64 40.93
CA GLY A 128 -12.13 -2.58 39.77
C GLY A 128 -11.37 -2.57 38.44
N LEU A 129 -12.16 -2.52 37.36
CA LEU A 129 -11.66 -2.45 35.99
C LEU A 129 -11.39 -1.00 35.62
N ILE A 130 -10.17 -0.73 35.13
CA ILE A 130 -9.78 0.53 34.53
C ILE A 130 -9.62 0.30 33.03
N ILE A 131 -10.26 1.12 32.19
CA ILE A 131 -10.06 1.09 30.75
C ILE A 131 -9.42 2.39 30.29
N ILE A 132 -8.25 2.29 29.66
CA ILE A 132 -7.57 3.40 29.01
C ILE A 132 -7.67 3.16 27.51
N TYR A 133 -8.24 4.09 26.75
CA TYR A 133 -8.41 3.90 25.30
C TYR A 133 -8.04 5.14 24.51
N GLY A 134 -7.59 4.98 23.27
CA GLY A 134 -7.18 6.07 22.39
C GLY A 134 -5.82 5.84 21.74
N SER A 135 -5.35 6.81 20.98
CA SER A 135 -4.07 6.71 20.28
C SER A 135 -2.93 6.86 21.28
N GLY A 136 -1.97 5.93 21.28
CA GLY A 136 -0.84 5.97 22.23
C GLY A 136 -1.26 5.72 23.68
N ALA A 137 -2.39 5.05 23.92
CA ALA A 137 -2.92 4.78 25.26
C ALA A 137 -1.93 4.03 26.18
N THR A 138 -1.03 3.22 25.61
CA THR A 138 0.05 2.54 26.36
C THR A 138 1.10 3.48 26.94
N LEU A 139 1.13 4.76 26.55
CA LEU A 139 2.03 5.76 27.14
C LEU A 139 1.58 6.21 28.54
N VAL A 140 0.32 5.94 28.92
CA VAL A 140 -0.24 6.34 30.21
C VAL A 140 0.34 5.49 31.33
N CYS A 141 0.23 4.17 31.25
CA CYS A 141 0.83 3.21 32.17
C CYS A 141 0.93 1.81 31.54
N ASP A 142 1.66 0.90 32.18
CA ASP A 142 1.72 -0.49 31.75
C ASP A 142 0.36 -1.18 31.94
N PRO A 143 -0.18 -1.84 30.91
CA PRO A 143 -1.44 -2.57 31.01
C PRO A 143 -1.28 -3.94 31.66
N ASP A 144 -2.37 -4.45 32.23
CA ASP A 144 -2.52 -5.88 32.53
C ASP A 144 -2.99 -6.68 31.30
N ILE A 145 -3.79 -6.05 30.43
CA ILE A 145 -4.21 -6.58 29.12
C ILE A 145 -4.11 -5.45 28.10
N LEU A 146 -3.36 -5.67 27.03
CA LEU A 146 -3.25 -4.78 25.88
C LEU A 146 -4.10 -5.29 24.71
N ILE A 147 -5.08 -4.48 24.33
CA ILE A 147 -5.83 -4.62 23.08
C ILE A 147 -5.28 -3.58 22.10
N TYR A 148 -4.86 -4.02 20.91
CA TYR A 148 -4.43 -3.12 19.85
C TYR A 148 -5.50 -3.04 18.76
N ALA A 149 -6.16 -1.89 18.65
CA ALA A 149 -7.20 -1.64 17.65
C ALA A 149 -6.58 -1.12 16.35
N ASP A 150 -6.71 -1.90 15.28
CA ASP A 150 -6.04 -1.67 14.00
C ASP A 150 -7.03 -1.67 12.82
N LEU A 151 -6.58 -1.10 11.70
CA LEU A 151 -7.31 -1.06 10.43
C LEU A 151 -6.35 -0.74 9.28
N ALA A 152 -6.70 -1.18 8.07
CA ALA A 152 -5.93 -0.92 6.86
C ALA A 152 -6.04 0.54 6.41
N ARG A 153 -4.99 1.05 5.77
CA ARG A 153 -4.92 2.46 5.35
C ARG A 153 -5.92 2.80 4.25
N TRP A 154 -6.25 1.87 3.36
CA TRP A 154 -7.28 2.10 2.35
C TRP A 154 -8.64 2.41 2.99
N GLU A 155 -8.97 1.77 4.12
CA GLU A 155 -10.20 2.04 4.86
C GLU A 155 -10.14 3.42 5.56
N ILE A 156 -8.98 3.84 6.07
CA ILE A 156 -8.79 5.20 6.60
C ILE A 156 -9.05 6.25 5.51
N GLN A 157 -8.48 6.04 4.31
CA GLN A 157 -8.65 6.94 3.16
C GLN A 157 -10.11 7.01 2.70
N LYS A 158 -10.83 5.88 2.72
CA LYS A 158 -12.26 5.82 2.43
C LYS A 158 -13.07 6.60 3.46
N ARG A 159 -12.80 6.42 4.76
CA ARG A 159 -13.45 7.19 5.84
C ARG A 159 -13.20 8.69 5.72
N TYR A 160 -12.00 9.10 5.33
CA TYR A 160 -11.71 10.51 5.02
C TYR A 160 -12.54 10.99 3.82
N SER A 161 -12.57 10.24 2.73
CA SER A 161 -13.31 10.61 1.52
C SER A 161 -14.82 10.74 1.76
N ASN A 162 -15.37 9.92 2.67
CA ASN A 162 -16.78 9.92 3.05
C ASN A 162 -17.11 10.87 4.21
N ASN A 163 -16.16 11.66 4.71
CA ASN A 163 -16.33 12.55 5.87
C ASN A 163 -16.82 11.82 7.15
N GLU A 164 -16.44 10.56 7.33
CA GLU A 164 -16.84 9.76 8.48
C GLU A 164 -16.01 10.09 9.73
N ILE A 165 -14.77 10.54 9.55
CA ILE A 165 -13.81 10.83 10.63
C ILE A 165 -12.99 12.09 10.33
N SER A 166 -12.42 12.67 11.39
CA SER A 166 -11.36 13.67 11.31
C SER A 166 -9.98 13.01 11.40
N ASN A 167 -8.94 13.73 11.03
CA ASN A 167 -7.57 13.38 11.39
C ASN A 167 -7.36 13.42 12.91
N TRP A 168 -6.30 12.75 13.39
CA TRP A 168 -5.94 12.72 14.80
C TRP A 168 -5.59 14.12 15.32
N ARG A 169 -6.18 14.50 16.46
CA ARG A 169 -6.01 15.80 17.15
C ARG A 169 -6.27 17.02 16.27
N VAL A 170 -7.27 16.95 15.40
CA VAL A 170 -7.82 18.12 14.70
C VAL A 170 -9.29 17.86 14.36
N ASP A 171 -10.14 18.88 14.41
CA ASP A 171 -11.52 18.78 13.93
C ASP A 171 -11.60 19.26 12.48
N ASN A 172 -11.33 18.34 11.54
CA ASN A 172 -11.32 18.61 10.11
C ASN A 172 -12.18 17.62 9.31
N ARG A 173 -13.25 17.08 9.91
CA ARG A 173 -14.12 16.07 9.27
C ARG A 173 -14.58 16.49 7.87
N ASN A 174 -14.94 17.76 7.69
CA ASN A 174 -15.45 18.33 6.45
C ASN A 174 -14.36 18.95 5.56
N GLU A 175 -13.08 18.80 5.91
CA GLU A 175 -11.98 19.21 5.04
C GLU A 175 -11.86 18.28 3.84
N ASP A 176 -11.26 18.80 2.77
CA ASP A 176 -10.94 18.05 1.56
C ASP A 176 -10.13 16.78 1.87
N ALA A 177 -10.51 15.67 1.23
CA ALA A 177 -9.90 14.37 1.49
C ALA A 177 -8.39 14.36 1.20
N VAL A 178 -7.91 15.13 0.22
CA VAL A 178 -6.48 15.18 -0.14
C VAL A 178 -5.65 15.74 1.00
N ARG A 179 -6.08 16.83 1.65
CA ARG A 179 -5.41 17.36 2.83
C ARG A 179 -5.46 16.43 4.03
N LYS A 180 -6.58 15.70 4.21
CA LYS A 180 -6.69 14.69 5.28
C LYS A 180 -5.71 13.52 5.08
N ILE A 181 -5.62 13.02 3.86
CA ILE A 181 -4.68 11.96 3.49
C ILE A 181 -3.25 12.46 3.63
N LYS A 182 -2.94 13.69 3.19
CA LYS A 182 -1.64 14.32 3.38
C LYS A 182 -1.23 14.35 4.86
N ARG A 183 -2.10 14.79 5.76
CA ARG A 183 -1.81 14.76 7.20
C ARG A 183 -1.59 13.34 7.71
N GLY A 184 -2.40 12.39 7.27
CA GLY A 184 -2.21 10.96 7.57
C GLY A 184 -0.83 10.46 7.14
N TYR A 185 -0.50 10.63 5.87
CA TYR A 185 0.70 10.10 5.22
C TYR A 185 2.01 10.69 5.79
N PHE A 186 2.09 12.01 5.93
CA PHE A 186 3.33 12.67 6.34
C PHE A 186 3.52 12.76 7.86
N PHE A 187 2.47 12.52 8.65
CA PHE A 187 2.50 12.69 10.10
C PHE A 187 1.90 11.52 10.87
N GLU A 188 0.60 11.26 10.74
CA GLU A 188 -0.11 10.38 11.68
C GLU A 188 0.32 8.92 11.54
N TRP A 189 0.39 8.41 10.31
CA TRP A 189 0.74 7.02 10.05
C TRP A 189 2.20 6.72 10.41
N PRO A 190 3.21 7.54 10.03
CA PRO A 190 4.58 7.31 10.48
C PRO A 190 4.75 7.32 12.01
N VAL A 191 4.04 8.22 12.71
CA VAL A 191 4.05 8.28 14.18
C VAL A 191 3.42 7.01 14.77
N ALA A 192 2.27 6.60 14.24
CA ALA A 192 1.55 5.43 14.72
C ALA A 192 2.27 4.12 14.41
N ASP A 193 2.93 3.99 13.26
CA ASP A 193 3.72 2.82 12.90
C ASP A 193 4.95 2.65 13.81
N ARG A 194 5.66 3.75 14.11
CA ARG A 194 6.77 3.73 15.08
C ARG A 194 6.31 3.29 16.47
N HIS A 195 5.09 3.65 16.85
CA HIS A 195 4.48 3.23 18.11
C HIS A 195 4.08 1.74 18.07
N LYS A 196 3.31 1.33 17.06
CA LYS A 196 2.86 -0.05 16.80
C LYS A 196 4.01 -1.05 16.85
N ARG A 197 5.13 -0.72 16.21
CA ARG A 197 6.32 -1.59 16.13
C ARG A 197 6.91 -1.95 17.50
N LYS A 198 6.71 -1.12 18.53
CA LYS A 198 7.17 -1.37 19.90
C LYS A 198 6.22 -2.27 20.70
N LEU A 199 5.01 -2.50 20.17
CA LEU A 199 3.92 -3.15 20.89
C LEU A 199 3.68 -4.60 20.48
N PHE A 200 4.08 -5.05 19.29
CA PHE A 200 3.75 -6.39 18.77
C PHE A 200 3.84 -7.52 19.82
N GLU A 201 4.97 -7.65 20.51
CA GLU A 201 5.20 -8.71 21.53
C GLU A 201 4.43 -8.52 22.84
N LYS A 202 3.79 -7.36 23.03
CA LYS A 202 2.99 -7.02 24.20
C LYS A 202 1.49 -7.11 23.94
N ILE A 203 1.06 -7.29 22.70
CA ILE A 203 -0.35 -7.34 22.34
C ILE A 203 -0.93 -8.63 22.90
N ASP A 204 -1.91 -8.52 23.81
CA ASP A 204 -2.69 -9.66 24.29
C ASP A 204 -3.83 -9.97 23.33
N TYR A 205 -4.40 -8.94 22.70
CA TYR A 205 -5.42 -9.09 21.66
C TYR A 205 -5.29 -8.04 20.55
N LEU A 206 -5.43 -8.47 19.29
CA LEU A 206 -5.63 -7.55 18.18
C LEU A 206 -7.13 -7.40 17.92
N LEU A 207 -7.59 -6.16 17.78
CA LEU A 207 -8.97 -5.82 17.41
C LEU A 207 -8.99 -5.27 15.97
N ASP A 208 -9.57 -6.02 15.05
CA ASP A 208 -9.89 -5.58 13.68
C ASP A 208 -11.09 -4.63 13.72
N THR A 209 -10.86 -3.41 13.23
CA THR A 209 -11.86 -2.33 13.18
C THR A 209 -12.13 -1.83 11.76
N ASN A 210 -11.80 -2.60 10.73
CA ASN A 210 -12.00 -2.20 9.32
C ASN A 210 -13.49 -1.99 9.02
N CYS A 211 -14.36 -2.91 9.46
CA CYS A 211 -15.80 -2.86 9.21
C CYS A 211 -16.56 -2.25 10.39
N SER A 212 -17.38 -1.23 10.14
CA SER A 212 -18.17 -0.57 11.19
C SER A 212 -19.22 -1.51 11.77
N ASN A 213 -19.32 -1.57 13.09
CA ASN A 213 -20.19 -2.46 13.86
C ASN A 213 -19.94 -3.97 13.66
N GLU A 214 -18.85 -4.35 12.99
CA GLU A 214 -18.45 -5.74 12.76
C GLU A 214 -17.02 -5.99 13.26
N PRO A 215 -16.73 -5.73 14.55
CA PRO A 215 -15.40 -5.95 15.09
C PRO A 215 -15.08 -7.44 15.09
N LYS A 216 -13.79 -7.75 14.94
CA LYS A 216 -13.26 -9.08 15.29
C LYS A 216 -12.04 -8.93 16.19
N LEU A 217 -11.89 -9.85 17.13
CA LEU A 217 -10.79 -9.92 18.07
C LEU A 217 -10.03 -11.23 17.85
N VAL A 218 -8.72 -11.20 17.94
CA VAL A 218 -7.88 -12.39 17.95
C VAL A 218 -6.84 -12.29 19.05
N GLU A 219 -6.55 -13.39 19.73
CA GLU A 219 -5.47 -13.45 20.72
C GLU A 219 -4.14 -13.07 20.07
N GLY A 220 -3.34 -12.25 20.75
CA GLY A 220 -2.12 -11.66 20.21
C GLY A 220 -1.08 -12.69 19.79
N ALA A 221 -0.87 -13.74 20.59
CA ALA A 221 0.05 -14.83 20.23
C ALA A 221 -0.39 -15.55 18.94
N THR A 222 -1.70 -15.81 18.82
CA THR A 222 -2.31 -16.43 17.63
C THR A 222 -2.21 -15.51 16.40
N TYR A 223 -2.41 -14.21 16.58
CA TYR A 223 -2.20 -13.19 15.55
C TYR A 223 -0.75 -13.16 15.05
N LEU A 224 0.23 -13.12 15.96
CA LEU A 224 1.65 -13.13 15.59
C LEU A 224 2.04 -14.42 14.87
N ALA A 225 1.48 -15.57 15.28
CA ALA A 225 1.67 -16.83 14.57
C ALA A 225 1.10 -16.78 13.14
N GLY A 226 -0.05 -16.14 12.94
CA GLY A 226 -0.63 -15.89 11.62
C GLY A 226 0.31 -15.08 10.72
N LEU A 227 0.87 -13.97 11.22
CA LEU A 227 1.85 -13.17 10.48
C LEU A 227 3.12 -13.97 10.13
N LYS A 228 3.61 -14.80 11.07
CA LYS A 228 4.77 -15.67 10.81
C LYS A 228 4.46 -16.70 9.73
N GLN A 229 3.27 -17.30 9.75
CA GLN A 229 2.85 -18.26 8.73
C GLN A 229 2.77 -17.59 7.36
N THR A 230 2.21 -16.37 7.27
CA THR A 230 2.15 -15.60 6.01
C THR A 230 3.52 -15.47 5.35
N VAL A 231 4.56 -15.12 6.10
CA VAL A 231 5.92 -14.92 5.54
C VAL A 231 6.68 -16.22 5.30
N SER A 232 6.15 -17.38 5.70
CA SER A 232 6.79 -18.68 5.46
C SER A 232 6.40 -19.37 4.15
N GLN A 233 5.49 -18.76 3.38
CA GLN A 233 4.92 -19.35 2.17
C GLN A 233 4.61 -18.25 1.14
N PRO A 234 4.34 -18.62 -0.13
CA PRO A 234 3.72 -17.71 -1.09
C PRO A 234 2.40 -17.16 -0.54
N PHE A 235 2.17 -15.86 -0.72
CA PHE A 235 0.92 -15.24 -0.28
C PHE A 235 0.50 -14.10 -1.20
N ARG A 236 -0.76 -13.71 -1.05
CA ARG A 236 -1.36 -12.54 -1.72
C ARG A 236 -1.90 -11.57 -0.68
N VAL A 237 -1.82 -10.29 -0.99
CA VAL A 237 -2.50 -9.25 -0.25
C VAL A 237 -3.89 -9.03 -0.83
N VAL A 238 -4.81 -8.50 -0.04
CA VAL A 238 -6.19 -8.22 -0.49
C VAL A 238 -6.14 -7.05 -1.49
N PRO A 239 -6.50 -7.26 -2.77
CA PRO A 239 -6.44 -6.21 -3.77
C PRO A 239 -7.52 -5.16 -3.53
N TYR A 240 -7.18 -3.89 -3.77
CA TYR A 240 -8.11 -2.76 -3.68
C TYR A 240 -8.21 -2.06 -5.04
N PHE A 241 -9.43 -1.79 -5.50
CA PHE A 241 -9.71 -1.19 -6.79
C PHE A 241 -10.45 0.14 -6.61
N ALA A 242 -10.04 1.17 -7.35
CA ALA A 242 -10.60 2.51 -7.21
C ALA A 242 -11.02 3.12 -8.56
N PRO A 243 -12.16 3.82 -8.62
CA PRO A 243 -12.57 4.58 -9.80
C PRO A 243 -11.66 5.78 -10.02
N GLY A 244 -11.67 6.35 -11.23
CA GLY A 244 -10.90 7.55 -11.55
C GLY A 244 -11.35 8.24 -12.83
N VAL A 245 -10.88 9.49 -13.00
CA VAL A 245 -11.26 10.35 -14.15
C VAL A 245 -10.85 9.81 -15.53
N TRP A 246 -9.95 8.84 -15.55
CA TRP A 246 -9.43 8.21 -16.76
C TRP A 246 -9.76 6.71 -16.82
N GLY A 247 -10.44 6.18 -15.79
CA GLY A 247 -10.61 4.76 -15.57
C GLY A 247 -11.35 4.06 -16.69
N GLY A 248 -10.94 2.83 -16.96
CA GLY A 248 -11.47 1.97 -17.99
C GLY A 248 -12.43 0.91 -17.49
N GLN A 249 -12.66 -0.07 -18.36
CA GLN A 249 -13.62 -1.16 -18.17
C GLN A 249 -12.96 -2.54 -18.14
N TRP A 250 -11.66 -2.65 -18.47
CA TRP A 250 -10.98 -3.95 -18.56
C TRP A 250 -11.02 -4.69 -17.23
N MET A 251 -10.66 -4.04 -16.12
CA MET A 251 -10.67 -4.67 -14.81
C MET A 251 -12.07 -5.11 -14.41
N LYS A 252 -13.08 -4.29 -14.70
CA LYS A 252 -14.48 -4.62 -14.45
C LYS A 252 -14.91 -5.89 -15.17
N GLU A 253 -14.66 -5.95 -16.48
CA GLU A 253 -15.12 -7.04 -17.33
C GLU A 253 -14.31 -8.31 -17.15
N LYS A 254 -12.98 -8.19 -17.08
CA LYS A 254 -12.08 -9.33 -17.02
C LYS A 254 -11.98 -9.88 -15.60
N LEU A 255 -11.84 -9.04 -14.57
CA LEU A 255 -11.68 -9.49 -13.18
C LEU A 255 -13.03 -9.71 -12.46
N GLY A 256 -14.15 -9.33 -13.07
CA GLY A 256 -15.48 -9.51 -12.48
C GLY A 256 -15.76 -8.55 -11.33
N LEU A 257 -15.27 -7.31 -11.39
CA LEU A 257 -15.53 -6.29 -10.38
C LEU A 257 -16.99 -5.82 -10.41
N ASP A 258 -17.41 -5.09 -9.37
CA ASP A 258 -18.80 -4.61 -9.23
C ASP A 258 -19.22 -3.79 -10.48
N PRO A 259 -20.22 -4.25 -11.24
CA PRO A 259 -20.65 -3.60 -12.47
C PRO A 259 -21.40 -2.27 -12.22
N SER A 260 -21.83 -2.00 -10.98
CA SER A 260 -22.52 -0.76 -10.60
C SER A 260 -21.59 0.45 -10.48
N VAL A 261 -20.29 0.22 -10.26
CA VAL A 261 -19.27 1.28 -10.25
C VAL A 261 -19.00 1.72 -11.69
N GLU A 262 -18.95 3.02 -11.97
CA GLU A 262 -18.86 3.56 -13.33
C GLU A 262 -17.62 3.06 -14.10
N ASN A 263 -16.44 3.10 -13.47
CA ASN A 263 -15.18 2.62 -14.04
C ASN A 263 -14.22 2.21 -12.94
N TYR A 264 -13.08 1.62 -13.33
CA TYR A 264 -11.94 1.42 -12.45
C TYR A 264 -10.68 1.96 -13.11
N ALA A 265 -9.93 2.77 -12.39
CA ALA A 265 -8.67 3.35 -12.85
C ALA A 265 -7.48 2.62 -12.23
N TRP A 266 -7.49 2.44 -10.91
CA TRP A 266 -6.37 1.91 -10.15
C TRP A 266 -6.68 0.55 -9.52
N SER A 267 -5.64 -0.28 -9.36
CA SER A 267 -5.66 -1.51 -8.57
C SER A 267 -4.41 -1.65 -7.73
N PHE A 268 -4.51 -1.47 -6.42
CA PHE A 268 -3.42 -1.79 -5.50
C PHE A 268 -3.41 -3.30 -5.25
N ASN A 269 -2.50 -4.02 -5.90
CA ASN A 269 -2.43 -5.48 -5.88
C ASN A 269 -0.97 -5.93 -5.74
N GLY A 270 -0.41 -5.70 -4.54
CA GLY A 270 1.02 -5.91 -4.26
C GLY A 270 1.69 -4.69 -3.61
N VAL A 271 0.98 -4.01 -2.71
CA VAL A 271 1.46 -2.81 -1.99
C VAL A 271 1.15 -2.98 -0.50
N PRO A 272 2.00 -3.66 0.28
CA PRO A 272 1.72 -3.96 1.68
C PRO A 272 1.37 -2.74 2.55
N GLU A 273 1.90 -1.56 2.20
CA GLU A 273 1.61 -0.27 2.83
C GLU A 273 0.15 0.17 2.69
N GLU A 274 -0.54 -0.24 1.63
CA GLU A 274 -1.92 0.14 1.32
C GLU A 274 -2.90 -1.02 1.49
N ASN A 275 -2.44 -2.25 1.26
CA ASN A 275 -3.30 -3.44 1.25
C ASN A 275 -3.49 -4.06 2.64
N SER A 276 -4.51 -4.92 2.73
CA SER A 276 -4.78 -5.77 3.89
C SER A 276 -4.25 -7.20 3.68
N LEU A 277 -4.21 -7.97 4.76
CA LEU A 277 -4.22 -9.43 4.75
C LEU A 277 -5.53 -9.91 5.39
N PHE A 278 -6.14 -10.94 4.82
CA PHE A 278 -7.15 -11.73 5.52
C PHE A 278 -6.50 -12.95 6.16
N LEU A 279 -6.62 -13.04 7.48
CA LEU A 279 -6.18 -14.18 8.27
C LEU A 279 -7.43 -14.90 8.79
N ARG A 280 -7.60 -16.16 8.42
CA ARG A 280 -8.73 -16.98 8.84
C ARG A 280 -8.33 -17.87 10.00
N TYR A 281 -9.06 -17.74 11.11
CA TYR A 281 -8.91 -18.53 12.33
C TYR A 281 -10.22 -19.28 12.61
N GLY A 282 -10.29 -20.55 12.20
CA GLY A 282 -11.55 -21.28 12.13
C GLY A 282 -12.58 -20.54 11.25
N ASP A 283 -13.71 -20.16 11.85
CA ASP A 283 -14.78 -19.45 11.15
C ASP A 283 -14.60 -17.91 11.14
N VAL A 284 -13.68 -17.38 11.95
CA VAL A 284 -13.48 -15.93 12.09
C VAL A 284 -12.41 -15.46 11.10
N LYS A 285 -12.79 -14.48 10.28
CA LYS A 285 -11.87 -13.80 9.36
C LYS A 285 -11.48 -12.44 9.92
N ILE A 286 -10.18 -12.26 10.20
CA ILE A 286 -9.60 -11.01 10.67
C ILE A 286 -8.96 -10.30 9.48
N GLU A 287 -9.23 -9.01 9.34
CA GLU A 287 -8.53 -8.13 8.41
C GLU A 287 -7.47 -7.30 9.13
N VAL A 288 -6.22 -7.37 8.66
CA VAL A 288 -5.10 -6.63 9.24
C VAL A 288 -4.31 -5.89 8.16
N PRO A 289 -3.67 -4.75 8.45
CA PRO A 289 -2.74 -4.11 7.51
C PRO A 289 -1.65 -5.09 7.07
N ALA A 290 -1.42 -5.25 5.76
CA ALA A 290 -0.38 -6.16 5.26
C ALA A 290 1.02 -5.72 5.69
N ILE A 291 1.25 -4.41 5.87
CA ILE A 291 2.49 -3.85 6.42
C ILE A 291 2.86 -4.42 7.79
N ASN A 292 1.90 -4.95 8.56
CA ASN A 292 2.20 -5.58 9.85
C ASN A 292 3.11 -6.81 9.69
N ALA A 293 2.99 -7.57 8.58
CA ALA A 293 3.90 -8.66 8.27
C ALA A 293 5.33 -8.16 7.98
N VAL A 294 5.46 -7.03 7.27
CA VAL A 294 6.74 -6.37 6.99
C VAL A 294 7.39 -5.87 8.28
N PHE A 295 6.61 -5.22 9.15
CA PHE A 295 7.12 -4.70 10.42
C PHE A 295 7.53 -5.80 11.39
N ARG A 296 6.77 -6.91 11.45
CA ARG A 296 7.03 -8.00 12.40
C ARG A 296 8.10 -8.97 11.91
N HIS A 297 8.16 -9.22 10.61
CA HIS A 297 9.06 -10.21 10.00
C HIS A 297 9.85 -9.64 8.81
N PRO A 298 10.56 -8.49 8.97
CA PRO A 298 11.20 -7.82 7.84
C PRO A 298 12.29 -8.67 7.20
N VAL A 299 13.12 -9.36 7.98
CA VAL A 299 14.22 -10.19 7.44
C VAL A 299 13.68 -11.44 6.76
N ASP A 300 12.71 -12.13 7.38
CA ASP A 300 12.09 -13.32 6.80
C ASP A 300 11.39 -13.01 5.46
N LEU A 301 10.73 -11.85 5.39
CA LEU A 301 9.99 -11.42 4.20
C LEU A 301 10.91 -10.81 3.14
N LEU A 302 11.65 -9.75 3.49
CA LEU A 302 12.42 -8.94 2.54
C LEU A 302 13.79 -9.54 2.22
N GLY A 303 14.40 -10.23 3.20
CA GLY A 303 15.79 -10.65 3.17
C GLY A 303 16.74 -9.60 3.76
N GLU A 304 17.90 -10.05 4.26
CA GLU A 304 18.88 -9.22 4.98
C GLU A 304 19.33 -7.99 4.19
N LYS A 305 19.65 -8.17 2.90
CA LYS A 305 20.18 -7.09 2.08
C LYS A 305 19.11 -6.04 1.72
N VAL A 306 17.88 -6.49 1.46
CA VAL A 306 16.75 -5.60 1.17
C VAL A 306 16.38 -4.83 2.43
N TYR A 307 16.26 -5.52 3.57
CA TYR A 307 16.03 -4.89 4.87
C TYR A 307 17.13 -3.89 5.24
N GLY A 308 18.41 -4.24 5.01
CA GLY A 308 19.53 -3.33 5.26
C GLY A 308 19.49 -2.05 4.41
N ARG A 309 18.87 -2.09 3.23
CA ARG A 309 18.77 -0.95 2.31
C ARG A 309 17.54 -0.07 2.57
N PHE A 310 16.39 -0.67 2.86
CA PHE A 310 15.09 0.03 2.93
C PHE A 310 14.49 0.06 4.34
N GLY A 311 15.07 -0.65 5.30
CA GLY A 311 14.44 -0.87 6.59
C GLY A 311 13.17 -1.72 6.44
N ALA A 312 12.22 -1.55 7.37
CA ALA A 312 10.96 -2.27 7.34
C ALA A 312 9.93 -1.59 6.42
N GLU A 313 10.33 -1.36 5.18
CA GLU A 313 9.52 -0.86 4.08
C GLU A 313 9.51 -1.92 2.97
N PHE A 314 8.38 -2.12 2.31
CA PHE A 314 8.30 -3.06 1.19
C PHE A 314 8.64 -2.29 -0.10
N PRO A 315 9.75 -2.57 -0.81
CA PRO A 315 10.28 -1.61 -1.78
C PRO A 315 9.73 -1.75 -3.21
N ILE A 316 8.88 -2.74 -3.47
CA ILE A 316 8.34 -3.06 -4.81
C ILE A 316 6.81 -2.96 -4.76
N ARG A 317 6.23 -2.25 -5.72
CA ARG A 317 4.78 -2.12 -5.92
C ARG A 317 4.37 -2.69 -7.26
N PHE A 318 3.26 -3.42 -7.25
CA PHE A 318 2.52 -3.84 -8.44
C PHE A 318 1.13 -3.19 -8.39
N ASN A 319 0.77 -2.50 -9.47
CA ASN A 319 -0.50 -1.78 -9.59
C ASN A 319 -1.03 -1.90 -11.01
N PHE A 320 -2.36 -2.07 -11.18
CA PHE A 320 -2.94 -1.96 -12.52
C PHE A 320 -3.44 -0.53 -12.78
N LEU A 321 -3.17 -0.06 -13.99
CA LEU A 321 -3.69 1.18 -14.54
C LEU A 321 -4.52 0.83 -15.79
N ASP A 322 -5.84 0.98 -15.67
CA ASP A 322 -6.80 0.63 -16.72
C ASP A 322 -7.35 1.87 -17.45
N THR A 323 -7.03 1.98 -18.74
CA THR A 323 -7.52 3.04 -19.63
C THR A 323 -8.44 2.53 -20.75
N PHE A 324 -8.87 1.26 -20.72
CA PHE A 324 -9.74 0.66 -21.74
C PHE A 324 -11.12 1.33 -21.81
N GLY A 325 -11.43 1.98 -22.93
CA GLY A 325 -12.66 2.78 -23.05
C GLY A 325 -12.70 4.00 -22.12
N GLY A 326 -11.56 4.33 -21.50
CA GLY A 326 -11.37 5.48 -20.62
C GLY A 326 -10.63 6.61 -21.33
N GLY A 327 -9.69 7.25 -20.63
CA GLY A 327 -8.87 8.32 -21.20
C GLY A 327 -7.41 8.20 -20.81
N ASN A 328 -6.59 9.13 -21.29
CA ASN A 328 -5.17 9.18 -20.94
C ASN A 328 -4.98 9.38 -19.43
N LEU A 329 -3.93 8.78 -18.85
CA LEU A 329 -3.44 9.17 -17.53
C LEU A 329 -2.88 10.61 -17.58
N SER A 330 -2.70 11.30 -16.45
CA SER A 330 -2.05 12.62 -16.49
C SER A 330 -0.63 12.57 -17.06
N LEU A 331 -0.23 13.59 -17.83
CA LEU A 331 1.17 13.81 -18.18
C LEU A 331 1.93 14.19 -16.92
N GLN A 332 2.95 13.42 -16.57
CA GLN A 332 3.58 13.49 -15.26
C GLN A 332 5.07 13.16 -15.29
N VAL A 333 5.74 13.45 -14.17
CA VAL A 333 7.14 13.13 -13.93
C VAL A 333 7.36 12.83 -12.45
N HIS A 334 8.25 11.88 -12.13
CA HIS A 334 8.63 11.57 -10.76
C HIS A 334 9.88 12.36 -10.32
N PRO A 335 9.99 12.73 -9.03
CA PRO A 335 11.15 13.44 -8.52
C PRO A 335 12.43 12.62 -8.67
N LEU A 336 13.55 13.29 -8.95
CA LEU A 336 14.86 12.69 -8.78
C LEU A 336 15.11 12.32 -7.31
N VAL A 337 15.98 11.33 -7.06
CA VAL A 337 16.30 10.87 -5.69
C VAL A 337 16.77 12.00 -4.79
N ASP A 338 17.60 12.93 -5.28
CA ASP A 338 18.08 14.07 -4.49
C ASP A 338 16.93 15.02 -4.12
N CYS A 339 16.05 15.34 -5.07
CA CYS A 339 14.84 16.14 -4.83
C CYS A 339 13.94 15.46 -3.79
N ALA A 340 13.70 14.16 -3.92
CA ALA A 340 12.85 13.39 -3.02
C ALA A 340 13.38 13.41 -1.57
N ARG A 341 14.71 13.26 -1.42
CA ARG A 341 15.42 13.34 -0.13
C ARG A 341 15.35 14.74 0.48
N GLN A 342 15.79 15.76 -0.25
CA GLN A 342 15.91 17.12 0.28
C GLN A 342 14.55 17.78 0.54
N THR A 343 13.56 17.48 -0.29
CA THR A 343 12.25 18.14 -0.24
C THR A 343 11.29 17.43 0.71
N PHE A 344 11.18 16.10 0.59
CA PHE A 344 10.12 15.33 1.28
C PHE A 344 10.66 14.41 2.39
N GLY A 345 11.98 14.23 2.49
CA GLY A 345 12.60 13.39 3.52
C GLY A 345 12.50 11.89 3.25
N VAL A 346 12.29 11.47 2.00
CA VAL A 346 12.25 10.05 1.59
C VAL A 346 13.57 9.61 0.99
N HIS A 347 14.00 8.37 1.23
CA HIS A 347 15.35 7.92 0.90
C HIS A 347 15.55 7.42 -0.53
N TYR A 348 14.46 7.14 -1.24
CA TYR A 348 14.41 6.72 -2.63
C TYR A 348 13.13 7.28 -3.26
N THR A 349 13.04 7.21 -4.58
CA THR A 349 11.95 7.81 -5.35
C THR A 349 11.17 6.74 -6.10
N GLN A 350 10.06 7.14 -6.70
CA GLN A 350 9.25 6.33 -7.59
C GLN A 350 9.95 6.21 -8.95
N ASP A 351 10.88 5.27 -9.03
CA ASP A 351 11.27 4.69 -10.31
C ASP A 351 10.19 3.66 -10.69
N GLU A 352 9.73 3.68 -11.94
CA GLU A 352 8.65 2.77 -12.37
C GLU A 352 8.87 2.20 -13.77
N SER A 353 7.95 1.33 -14.18
CA SER A 353 7.84 0.85 -15.54
C SER A 353 6.40 0.46 -15.85
N TYR A 354 6.04 0.56 -17.13
CA TYR A 354 4.77 0.10 -17.66
C TYR A 354 4.98 -1.20 -18.40
N TYR A 355 4.54 -2.30 -17.79
CA TYR A 355 4.40 -3.57 -18.48
C TYR A 355 2.98 -3.67 -19.07
N ILE A 356 2.87 -3.76 -20.39
CA ILE A 356 1.57 -3.79 -21.07
C ILE A 356 0.97 -5.19 -20.92
N VAL A 357 -0.06 -5.32 -20.11
CA VAL A 357 -0.76 -6.60 -19.89
C VAL A 357 -1.75 -6.86 -21.03
N ASP A 358 -2.40 -5.81 -21.52
CA ASP A 358 -3.32 -5.86 -22.64
C ASP A 358 -3.41 -4.47 -23.30
N ALA A 359 -3.68 -4.42 -24.60
CA ALA A 359 -3.77 -3.16 -25.36
C ALA A 359 -4.56 -3.33 -26.66
N GLU A 360 -5.28 -2.28 -27.06
CA GLU A 360 -5.84 -2.16 -28.42
C GLU A 360 -4.74 -1.81 -29.44
N ASP A 361 -5.04 -2.00 -30.73
CA ASP A 361 -4.07 -1.81 -31.83
C ASP A 361 -3.53 -0.36 -31.93
N ASP A 362 -4.29 0.65 -31.49
CA ASP A 362 -3.92 2.07 -31.50
C ASP A 362 -3.38 2.59 -30.15
N ALA A 363 -3.18 1.71 -29.17
CA ALA A 363 -2.68 2.10 -27.86
C ALA A 363 -1.27 2.68 -27.94
N ILE A 364 -1.01 3.70 -27.13
CA ILE A 364 0.28 4.40 -27.07
C ILE A 364 0.74 4.65 -25.64
N VAL A 365 2.05 4.82 -25.48
CA VAL A 365 2.68 5.39 -24.29
C VAL A 365 3.37 6.69 -24.67
N TYR A 366 3.10 7.75 -23.91
CA TYR A 366 3.83 9.00 -24.00
C TYR A 366 5.11 8.88 -23.17
N LEU A 367 6.28 9.11 -23.77
CA LEU A 367 7.55 8.85 -23.08
C LEU A 367 8.70 9.74 -23.60
N GLY A 368 9.23 10.59 -22.73
CA GLY A 368 10.28 11.53 -23.09
C GLY A 368 9.80 12.68 -23.99
N VAL A 369 10.70 13.63 -24.23
CA VAL A 369 10.43 14.82 -25.04
C VAL A 369 10.83 14.60 -26.50
N LYS A 370 10.22 15.36 -27.41
CA LYS A 370 10.63 15.35 -28.83
C LYS A 370 12.08 15.83 -28.99
N ASP A 371 12.73 15.39 -30.05
CA ASP A 371 14.08 15.85 -30.41
C ASP A 371 14.07 17.37 -30.64
N ASP A 372 15.15 18.05 -30.25
CA ASP A 372 15.39 19.49 -30.47
C ASP A 372 14.29 20.44 -29.97
N ILE A 373 13.49 20.05 -28.97
CA ILE A 373 12.47 20.95 -28.40
C ILE A 373 13.08 22.17 -27.70
N ASP A 374 12.39 23.32 -27.79
CA ASP A 374 12.65 24.45 -26.90
C ASP A 374 11.97 24.19 -25.54
N SER A 375 12.77 23.75 -24.56
CA SER A 375 12.30 23.53 -23.18
C SER A 375 11.66 24.78 -22.56
N SER A 376 12.16 25.97 -22.88
CA SER A 376 11.59 27.22 -22.35
C SER A 376 10.22 27.51 -22.96
N GLU A 377 10.01 27.13 -24.23
CA GLU A 377 8.72 27.20 -24.89
C GLU A 377 7.73 26.21 -24.28
N MET A 378 8.11 24.94 -24.13
CA MET A 378 7.25 23.93 -23.50
C MET A 378 6.82 24.33 -22.08
N ILE A 379 7.74 24.89 -21.28
CA ILE A 379 7.44 25.38 -19.93
C ILE A 379 6.43 26.54 -19.96
N ARG A 380 6.57 27.47 -20.91
CA ARG A 380 5.59 28.56 -21.08
C ARG A 380 4.22 28.00 -21.44
N ASP A 381 4.16 27.04 -22.35
CA ASP A 381 2.90 26.45 -22.81
C ASP A 381 2.21 25.63 -21.71
N LEU A 382 2.97 24.89 -20.88
CA LEU A 382 2.43 24.22 -19.69
C LEU A 382 1.83 25.21 -18.69
N LYS A 383 2.52 26.32 -18.43
CA LYS A 383 2.02 27.37 -17.52
C LYS A 383 0.78 28.05 -18.09
N GLN A 384 0.79 28.38 -19.38
CA GLN A 384 -0.37 28.96 -20.04
C GLN A 384 -1.56 28.01 -20.02
N SER A 385 -1.34 26.71 -20.24
CA SER A 385 -2.39 25.69 -20.16
C SER A 385 -3.02 25.64 -18.77
N TYR A 386 -2.21 25.79 -17.71
CA TYR A 386 -2.69 25.82 -16.34
C TYR A 386 -3.41 27.13 -15.98
N ASP A 387 -2.82 28.28 -16.29
CA ASP A 387 -3.32 29.60 -15.87
C ASP A 387 -4.53 30.05 -16.71
N GLU A 388 -4.53 29.77 -18.01
CA GLU A 388 -5.52 30.27 -18.98
C GLU A 388 -6.44 29.16 -19.52
N GLY A 389 -6.19 27.90 -19.20
CA GLY A 389 -6.95 26.75 -19.72
C GLY A 389 -6.68 26.47 -21.20
N SER A 390 -5.58 26.99 -21.77
CA SER A 390 -5.20 26.69 -23.14
C SER A 390 -4.86 25.21 -23.31
N LYS A 391 -5.01 24.68 -24.54
CA LYS A 391 -4.60 23.30 -24.83
C LYS A 391 -3.08 23.22 -24.89
N PHE A 392 -2.48 22.32 -24.12
CA PHE A 392 -1.08 21.94 -24.29
C PHE A 392 -0.93 21.08 -25.56
N ASP A 393 0.00 21.45 -26.44
CA ASP A 393 0.26 20.72 -27.69
C ASP A 393 1.18 19.53 -27.43
N ASP A 394 0.60 18.41 -26.99
CA ASP A 394 1.33 17.20 -26.65
C ASP A 394 2.11 16.61 -27.82
N GLN A 395 1.58 16.71 -29.05
CA GLN A 395 2.24 16.20 -30.26
C GLN A 395 3.50 16.98 -30.63
N LYS A 396 3.52 18.28 -30.31
CA LYS A 396 4.69 19.13 -30.51
C LYS A 396 5.84 18.78 -29.56
N TYR A 397 5.54 18.42 -28.30
CA TYR A 397 6.54 18.35 -27.24
C TYR A 397 6.91 16.94 -26.78
N ILE A 398 6.00 15.96 -26.88
CA ILE A 398 6.12 14.66 -26.22
C ILE A 398 6.10 13.53 -27.24
N ASN A 399 6.99 12.55 -27.09
CA ASN A 399 6.97 11.38 -27.97
C ASN A 399 5.79 10.46 -27.66
N GLN A 400 5.29 9.78 -28.69
CA GLN A 400 4.19 8.83 -28.63
C GLN A 400 4.68 7.53 -29.26
N PHE A 401 4.80 6.48 -28.46
CA PHE A 401 5.25 5.17 -28.91
C PHE A 401 4.08 4.19 -28.93
N PRO A 402 3.89 3.41 -30.01
CA PRO A 402 2.91 2.33 -30.04
C PRO A 402 3.16 1.34 -28.90
N ALA A 403 2.11 0.89 -28.25
CA ALA A 403 2.17 -0.06 -27.15
C ALA A 403 1.41 -1.33 -27.51
N LYS A 404 2.05 -2.49 -27.36
CA LYS A 404 1.47 -3.80 -27.62
C LYS A 404 1.50 -4.65 -26.37
N LYS A 405 0.62 -5.66 -26.33
CA LYS A 405 0.64 -6.69 -25.29
C LYS A 405 2.06 -7.24 -25.11
N HIS A 406 2.51 -7.26 -23.85
CA HIS A 406 3.83 -7.68 -23.39
C HIS A 406 5.00 -6.74 -23.73
N ASP A 407 4.77 -5.54 -24.28
CA ASP A 407 5.79 -4.50 -24.29
C ASP A 407 6.12 -4.04 -22.86
N HIS A 408 7.34 -3.54 -22.66
CA HIS A 408 7.80 -3.03 -21.37
C HIS A 408 8.53 -1.69 -21.56
N PHE A 409 7.96 -0.63 -20.97
CA PHE A 409 8.50 0.73 -20.99
C PHE A 409 9.07 1.08 -19.62
N LEU A 410 10.36 1.39 -19.53
CA LEU A 410 11.02 1.78 -18.30
C LEU A 410 10.90 3.29 -18.08
N ILE A 411 10.63 3.69 -16.84
CA ILE A 411 10.37 5.09 -16.49
C ILE A 411 11.27 5.42 -15.28
N PRO A 412 12.59 5.58 -15.50
CA PRO A 412 13.46 6.09 -14.45
C PRO A 412 13.04 7.50 -14.05
N ALA A 413 13.22 7.85 -12.78
CA ALA A 413 12.85 9.17 -12.25
C ALA A 413 13.37 10.33 -13.12
N GLY A 414 12.51 11.33 -13.31
CA GLY A 414 12.74 12.46 -14.21
C GLY A 414 12.32 12.27 -15.67
N THR A 415 11.80 11.11 -16.07
CA THR A 415 11.23 10.91 -17.42
C THR A 415 9.82 11.48 -17.43
N ILE A 416 9.52 12.38 -18.36
CA ILE A 416 8.15 12.80 -18.63
C ILE A 416 7.40 11.66 -19.31
N HIS A 417 6.22 11.30 -18.80
CA HIS A 417 5.49 10.16 -19.32
C HIS A 417 3.98 10.27 -19.07
N SER A 418 3.22 9.46 -19.82
CA SER A 418 1.78 9.24 -19.62
C SER A 418 1.37 7.92 -20.25
N GLN A 419 0.46 7.18 -19.62
CA GLN A 419 -0.26 6.11 -20.28
C GLN A 419 -1.33 6.71 -21.21
N GLY A 420 -1.39 6.25 -22.45
CA GLY A 420 -2.48 6.58 -23.38
C GLY A 420 -3.77 5.80 -23.07
N LYS A 421 -4.85 6.12 -23.78
CA LYS A 421 -6.10 5.35 -23.75
C LYS A 421 -5.90 3.90 -24.23
N ASP A 422 -6.86 3.04 -23.90
CA ASP A 422 -7.03 1.71 -24.46
C ASP A 422 -5.89 0.72 -24.18
N SER A 423 -5.35 0.76 -22.96
CA SER A 423 -4.39 -0.23 -22.46
C SER A 423 -4.60 -0.57 -20.99
N LEU A 424 -4.14 -1.76 -20.60
CA LEU A 424 -3.98 -2.18 -19.22
C LEU A 424 -2.50 -2.29 -18.94
N VAL A 425 -2.02 -1.46 -18.03
CA VAL A 425 -0.64 -1.46 -17.59
C VAL A 425 -0.54 -2.14 -16.23
N LEU A 426 0.38 -3.09 -16.10
CA LEU A 426 0.96 -3.46 -14.82
C LEU A 426 2.12 -2.51 -14.54
N GLU A 427 1.89 -1.54 -13.67
CA GLU A 427 2.90 -0.62 -13.16
C GLU A 427 3.75 -1.36 -12.13
N ILE A 428 5.03 -1.56 -12.47
CA ILE A 428 6.03 -2.13 -11.57
C ILE A 428 6.92 -0.99 -11.09
N SER A 429 6.85 -0.66 -9.81
CA SER A 429 7.44 0.59 -9.31
C SER A 429 8.04 0.46 -7.92
N ALA A 430 8.89 1.43 -7.56
CA ALA A 430 9.33 1.63 -6.20
C ALA A 430 8.18 2.20 -5.34
N THR A 431 8.07 1.72 -4.11
CA THR A 431 6.88 1.91 -3.27
C THR A 431 6.48 3.33 -2.90
N PRO A 432 7.36 4.34 -2.69
CA PRO A 432 6.94 5.71 -2.44
C PRO A 432 5.97 6.17 -3.54
N ASN A 433 4.67 6.05 -3.27
CA ASN A 433 3.59 6.06 -4.27
C ASN A 433 2.85 7.40 -4.31
N TYR A 434 3.24 8.31 -3.42
CA TYR A 434 2.58 9.59 -3.26
C TYR A 434 3.25 10.69 -4.10
N PHE A 435 4.41 10.45 -4.71
CA PHE A 435 5.25 11.48 -5.34
C PHE A 435 5.14 11.50 -6.86
N THR A 436 3.99 11.98 -7.36
CA THR A 436 3.74 12.16 -8.79
C THR A 436 3.51 13.63 -9.12
N PHE A 437 4.42 14.24 -9.87
CA PHE A 437 4.26 15.62 -10.33
C PHE A 437 3.50 15.65 -11.63
N LYS A 438 2.19 15.85 -11.52
CA LYS A 438 1.32 16.09 -12.68
C LYS A 438 1.71 17.43 -13.32
N LEU A 439 2.03 17.39 -14.60
CA LEU A 439 2.38 18.55 -15.42
C LEU A 439 1.15 19.06 -16.17
N TRP A 440 0.35 18.14 -16.71
CA TRP A 440 -0.86 18.47 -17.44
C TRP A 440 -1.85 17.30 -17.40
N ASP A 441 -3.14 17.61 -17.43
CA ASP A 441 -4.21 16.64 -17.25
C ASP A 441 -5.31 16.71 -18.32
N TRP A 442 -4.92 17.04 -19.55
CA TRP A 442 -5.80 17.01 -20.73
C TRP A 442 -6.99 17.99 -20.64
N GLY A 443 -6.86 19.04 -19.83
CA GLY A 443 -7.93 20.01 -19.59
C GLY A 443 -9.15 19.45 -18.82
N ARG A 444 -8.99 18.31 -18.13
CA ARG A 444 -10.08 17.64 -17.41
C ARG A 444 -10.26 18.20 -16.00
N LEU A 445 -11.48 18.06 -15.50
CA LEU A 445 -11.82 18.24 -14.09
C LEU A 445 -11.65 16.91 -13.33
N GLY A 446 -11.38 17.02 -12.03
CA GLY A 446 -11.40 15.92 -11.09
C GLY A 446 -12.81 15.38 -10.87
N MET A 447 -12.90 14.26 -10.14
CA MET A 447 -14.19 13.69 -9.71
C MET A 447 -14.98 14.65 -8.78
N ASP A 448 -14.30 15.62 -8.18
CA ASP A 448 -14.85 16.68 -7.35
C ASP A 448 -15.31 17.92 -8.16
N GLY A 449 -15.18 17.88 -9.48
CA GLY A 449 -15.50 18.99 -10.37
C GLY A 449 -14.47 20.13 -10.38
N MET A 450 -13.34 19.98 -9.68
CA MET A 450 -12.25 20.97 -9.65
C MET A 450 -11.09 20.53 -10.54
N PRO A 451 -10.27 21.44 -11.10
CA PRO A 451 -9.02 21.05 -11.75
C PRO A 451 -8.15 20.20 -10.81
N ARG A 452 -7.62 19.08 -11.30
CA ARG A 452 -6.74 18.24 -10.48
C ARG A 452 -5.45 19.02 -10.15
N PRO A 453 -4.89 18.87 -8.93
CA PRO A 453 -3.64 19.54 -8.58
C PRO A 453 -2.53 19.19 -9.57
N VAL A 454 -1.92 20.21 -10.17
CA VAL A 454 -0.64 20.10 -10.90
C VAL A 454 0.47 20.67 -10.04
N HIS A 455 1.66 20.14 -10.21
CA HIS A 455 2.84 20.55 -9.43
C HIS A 455 3.93 21.00 -10.40
N LEU A 456 3.60 22.02 -11.23
CA LEU A 456 4.44 22.44 -12.35
C LEU A 456 5.88 22.78 -11.92
N GLU A 457 6.06 23.51 -10.82
CA GLU A 457 7.40 23.88 -10.37
C GLU A 457 8.25 22.65 -9.99
N HIS A 458 7.69 21.75 -9.17
CA HIS A 458 8.35 20.48 -8.82
C HIS A 458 8.60 19.61 -10.05
N GLY A 459 7.62 19.53 -10.95
CA GLY A 459 7.67 18.74 -12.16
C GLY A 459 8.75 19.22 -13.11
N ILE A 460 8.74 20.51 -13.47
CA ILE A 460 9.72 21.12 -14.38
C ILE A 460 11.16 20.92 -13.87
N ASN A 461 11.38 21.10 -12.56
CA ASN A 461 12.69 20.91 -11.95
C ASN A 461 13.15 19.44 -11.91
N SER A 462 12.26 18.50 -12.20
CA SER A 462 12.56 17.07 -12.23
C SER A 462 12.79 16.52 -13.63
N ILE A 463 12.41 17.26 -14.69
CA ILE A 463 12.52 16.78 -16.08
C ILE A 463 13.99 16.59 -16.45
N GLN A 464 14.28 15.42 -17.04
CA GLN A 464 15.55 15.11 -17.68
C GLN A 464 15.39 15.32 -19.19
N TRP A 465 15.73 16.52 -19.64
CA TRP A 465 15.49 17.00 -21.01
C TRP A 465 16.29 16.26 -22.08
N GLU A 466 17.36 15.57 -21.69
CA GLU A 466 18.16 14.72 -22.57
C GLU A 466 17.46 13.40 -22.95
N ARG A 467 16.29 13.10 -22.37
CA ARG A 467 15.50 11.89 -22.67
C ARG A 467 14.59 12.16 -23.88
N ASP A 468 15.24 12.33 -25.01
CA ASP A 468 14.63 12.57 -26.32
C ASP A 468 14.17 11.27 -27.03
N GLU A 469 13.69 11.35 -28.27
CA GLU A 469 13.12 10.19 -28.97
C GLU A 469 14.14 9.07 -29.15
N LYS A 470 15.37 9.47 -29.52
CA LYS A 470 16.48 8.54 -29.70
C LYS A 470 16.88 7.89 -28.38
N TRP A 471 17.12 8.68 -27.35
CA TRP A 471 17.55 8.17 -26.05
C TRP A 471 16.51 7.21 -25.47
N VAL A 472 15.23 7.57 -25.53
CA VAL A 472 14.14 6.75 -25.02
C VAL A 472 14.10 5.39 -25.73
N SER A 473 14.14 5.39 -27.07
CA SER A 473 14.07 4.18 -27.88
C SER A 473 15.24 3.23 -27.63
N GLU A 474 16.45 3.76 -27.42
CA GLU A 474 17.66 2.96 -27.22
C GLU A 474 17.80 2.42 -25.78
N ASN A 475 17.24 3.10 -24.78
CA ASN A 475 17.60 2.85 -23.37
C ASN A 475 16.45 2.38 -22.48
N ILE A 476 15.19 2.63 -22.85
CA ILE A 476 14.05 2.38 -21.95
C ILE A 476 12.80 1.80 -22.61
N ILE A 477 12.82 1.45 -23.90
CA ILE A 477 11.72 0.72 -24.55
C ILE A 477 12.20 -0.69 -24.90
N ASN A 478 11.50 -1.72 -24.40
CA ASN A 478 11.74 -3.12 -24.75
C ASN A 478 13.24 -3.50 -24.71
N CYS A 479 13.94 -3.11 -23.65
CA CYS A 479 15.34 -3.47 -23.41
C CYS A 479 15.45 -4.94 -22.99
N LEU A 480 14.98 -5.83 -23.86
CA LEU A 480 14.86 -7.26 -23.62
C LEU A 480 16.23 -7.93 -23.82
N GLU A 481 16.63 -8.74 -22.86
CA GLU A 481 17.85 -9.55 -22.93
C GLU A 481 17.47 -10.97 -22.51
N GLN A 482 17.69 -11.96 -23.38
CA GLN A 482 17.49 -13.36 -23.00
C GLN A 482 18.62 -13.79 -22.05
N ILE A 483 18.25 -14.43 -20.95
CA ILE A 483 19.14 -14.73 -19.83
C ILE A 483 19.39 -16.22 -19.73
N GLY A 484 18.36 -17.00 -20.03
CA GLY A 484 18.41 -18.44 -19.99
C GLY A 484 17.26 -19.05 -20.76
N GLU A 485 17.43 -20.31 -21.10
CA GLU A 485 16.41 -21.17 -21.64
C GLU A 485 16.64 -22.60 -21.15
N GLY A 486 15.59 -23.41 -21.21
CA GLY A 486 15.65 -24.83 -20.91
C GLY A 486 14.50 -25.58 -21.57
N ASP A 487 14.25 -26.81 -21.12
CA ASP A 487 13.16 -27.62 -21.68
C ASP A 487 11.79 -26.97 -21.39
N GLY A 488 11.22 -26.34 -22.41
CA GLY A 488 9.91 -25.70 -22.35
C GLY A 488 9.86 -24.41 -21.53
N TRP A 489 10.98 -23.69 -21.36
CA TRP A 489 10.98 -22.35 -20.76
C TRP A 489 12.08 -21.42 -21.29
N ILE A 490 11.80 -20.12 -21.25
CA ILE A 490 12.72 -19.01 -21.57
C ILE A 490 12.62 -17.96 -20.47
N GLU A 491 13.75 -17.40 -20.03
CA GLU A 491 13.82 -16.24 -19.13
C GLU A 491 14.43 -15.04 -19.87
N GLU A 492 13.73 -13.91 -19.78
CA GLU A 492 14.14 -12.63 -20.35
C GLU A 492 14.25 -11.60 -19.23
N LYS A 493 15.33 -10.85 -19.20
CA LYS A 493 15.36 -9.55 -18.55
C LYS A 493 14.50 -8.61 -19.39
N THR A 494 13.58 -7.89 -18.77
CA THR A 494 12.72 -6.95 -19.52
C THR A 494 12.77 -5.53 -18.98
N GLY A 495 13.41 -5.32 -17.83
CA GLY A 495 13.67 -4.01 -17.32
C GLY A 495 14.93 -3.99 -16.48
N LEU A 496 15.72 -2.92 -16.66
CA LEU A 496 16.71 -2.40 -15.72
C LEU A 496 17.42 -1.18 -16.32
N HIS A 497 16.87 0.03 -16.15
CA HIS A 497 17.72 1.20 -16.33
C HIS A 497 18.72 1.27 -15.17
N ASP A 498 19.97 1.69 -15.42
CA ASP A 498 21.07 1.62 -14.43
C ASP A 498 20.73 2.25 -13.08
N ARG A 499 19.87 3.28 -13.09
CA ARG A 499 19.41 4.02 -11.89
C ARG A 499 18.32 3.30 -11.07
N GLN A 500 17.62 2.32 -11.64
CA GLN A 500 16.49 1.63 -10.98
C GLN A 500 16.98 0.40 -10.21
N PHE A 501 16.56 0.20 -8.97
CA PHE A 501 17.00 -0.98 -8.21
C PHE A 501 16.13 -2.22 -8.40
N ILE A 502 14.96 -2.08 -9.02
CA ILE A 502 14.04 -3.18 -9.28
C ILE A 502 14.45 -3.83 -10.61
N GLU A 503 14.78 -5.11 -10.55
CA GLU A 503 15.04 -5.93 -11.72
C GLU A 503 13.78 -6.72 -12.06
N THR A 504 13.42 -6.76 -13.35
CA THR A 504 12.27 -7.53 -13.83
C THR A 504 12.71 -8.64 -14.78
N ARG A 505 12.20 -9.84 -14.52
CA ARG A 505 12.43 -11.06 -15.29
C ARG A 505 11.10 -11.62 -15.76
N ARG A 506 10.92 -11.72 -17.08
CA ARG A 506 9.78 -12.39 -17.69
C ARG A 506 10.14 -13.84 -17.96
N HIS A 507 9.25 -14.76 -17.60
CA HIS A 507 9.43 -16.18 -17.87
C HIS A 507 8.26 -16.66 -18.72
N TRP A 508 8.57 -17.27 -19.85
CA TRP A 508 7.63 -17.99 -20.70
C TRP A 508 7.86 -19.48 -20.51
N PHE A 509 6.82 -20.25 -20.22
CA PHE A 509 7.00 -21.65 -19.87
C PHE A 509 5.77 -22.53 -20.11
N SER A 510 6.01 -23.77 -20.51
CA SER A 510 5.02 -24.85 -20.64
C SER A 510 5.35 -26.07 -19.76
N ARG A 511 6.51 -26.03 -19.11
CA ARG A 511 7.04 -27.04 -18.18
C ARG A 511 7.37 -26.39 -16.83
N PRO A 512 7.60 -27.18 -15.76
CA PRO A 512 8.03 -26.63 -14.49
C PRO A 512 9.36 -25.88 -14.58
N VAL A 513 9.40 -24.67 -14.03
CA VAL A 513 10.59 -23.82 -13.93
C VAL A 513 10.97 -23.69 -12.47
N ILE A 514 12.26 -23.88 -12.17
CA ILE A 514 12.82 -23.68 -10.83
C ILE A 514 13.25 -22.23 -10.70
N HIS A 515 12.86 -21.61 -9.60
CA HIS A 515 13.25 -20.27 -9.21
C HIS A 515 13.95 -20.30 -7.84
N ASN A 516 14.65 -19.20 -7.55
CA ASN A 516 15.20 -18.92 -6.25
C ASN A 516 14.92 -17.45 -5.89
N THR A 517 14.72 -17.21 -4.60
CA THR A 517 14.66 -15.88 -4.00
C THR A 517 16.05 -15.25 -3.87
N ASP A 518 17.10 -16.07 -3.86
CA ASP A 518 18.50 -15.67 -3.68
C ASP A 518 18.69 -14.74 -2.45
N GLY A 519 17.88 -14.97 -1.41
CA GLY A 519 17.90 -14.20 -0.17
C GLY A 519 17.20 -12.85 -0.23
N GLY A 520 16.41 -12.57 -1.27
CA GLY A 520 15.55 -11.39 -1.38
C GLY A 520 14.09 -11.74 -1.70
N VAL A 521 13.17 -10.82 -1.42
CA VAL A 521 11.75 -11.01 -1.78
C VAL A 521 11.56 -10.99 -3.30
N ASN A 522 10.73 -11.90 -3.82
CA ASN A 522 10.24 -11.86 -5.20
C ASN A 522 8.76 -11.46 -5.22
N VAL A 523 8.38 -10.54 -6.11
CA VAL A 523 6.99 -10.18 -6.40
C VAL A 523 6.69 -10.62 -7.83
N LEU A 524 5.61 -11.37 -8.03
CA LEU A 524 5.29 -11.94 -9.34
C LEU A 524 3.84 -11.64 -9.74
N ASN A 525 3.58 -11.59 -11.05
CA ASN A 525 2.24 -11.57 -11.62
C ASN A 525 2.12 -12.62 -12.74
N LEU A 526 0.98 -13.32 -12.81
CA LEU A 526 0.66 -14.19 -13.94
C LEU A 526 0.11 -13.36 -15.11
N ILE A 527 0.95 -13.11 -16.10
CA ILE A 527 0.72 -12.18 -17.22
C ILE A 527 0.21 -12.85 -18.49
N GLU A 528 0.21 -14.17 -18.56
CA GLU A 528 -0.36 -14.96 -19.66
C GLU A 528 -0.74 -16.35 -19.14
N GLY A 529 -1.80 -16.95 -19.68
CA GLY A 529 -2.37 -18.21 -19.20
C GLY A 529 -3.45 -18.06 -18.13
N GLU A 530 -4.27 -19.09 -17.93
CA GLU A 530 -5.44 -19.02 -17.03
C GLU A 530 -5.06 -19.20 -15.56
N GLU A 531 -4.11 -20.10 -15.28
CA GLU A 531 -3.67 -20.44 -13.92
C GLU A 531 -2.31 -21.16 -13.91
N ALA A 532 -1.55 -20.95 -12.84
CA ALA A 532 -0.29 -21.61 -12.53
C ALA A 532 -0.30 -22.11 -11.08
N ILE A 533 0.62 -23.01 -10.76
CA ILE A 533 0.81 -23.49 -9.39
C ILE A 533 2.27 -23.29 -8.98
N VAL A 534 2.44 -22.73 -7.79
CA VAL A 534 3.72 -22.53 -7.11
C VAL A 534 3.91 -23.67 -6.11
N GLU A 535 5.03 -24.38 -6.20
CA GLU A 535 5.30 -25.57 -5.40
C GLU A 535 6.64 -25.46 -4.70
N SER A 536 6.76 -26.08 -3.53
CA SER A 536 8.02 -26.19 -2.80
C SER A 536 8.75 -27.48 -3.19
N PRO A 537 9.98 -27.42 -3.71
CA PRO A 537 10.80 -28.61 -3.96
C PRO A 537 11.07 -29.47 -2.73
N THR A 538 10.91 -28.89 -1.53
CA THR A 538 11.16 -29.55 -0.23
C THR A 538 9.89 -29.76 0.58
N ASN A 539 8.70 -29.47 0.04
CA ASN A 539 7.41 -29.48 0.75
C ASN A 539 7.40 -28.56 1.99
N ALA A 540 8.06 -27.40 1.91
CA ALA A 540 8.08 -26.40 2.99
C ALA A 540 6.75 -25.62 3.13
N PHE A 541 5.92 -25.61 2.08
CA PHE A 541 4.59 -25.01 2.05
C PHE A 541 3.68 -25.80 1.11
N GLU A 542 2.36 -25.70 1.33
CA GLU A 542 1.34 -26.34 0.48
C GLU A 542 1.29 -25.69 -0.91
N PRO A 543 1.04 -26.45 -1.99
CA PRO A 543 0.96 -25.89 -3.34
C PRO A 543 0.02 -24.68 -3.43
N PHE A 544 0.51 -23.60 -4.03
CA PHE A 544 -0.17 -22.31 -4.07
C PHE A 544 -0.60 -21.98 -5.50
N VAL A 545 -1.90 -22.01 -5.77
CA VAL A 545 -2.48 -21.72 -7.09
C VAL A 545 -2.64 -20.22 -7.28
N VAL A 546 -2.28 -19.75 -8.47
CA VAL A 546 -2.43 -18.35 -8.91
C VAL A 546 -3.15 -18.30 -10.24
N HIS A 547 -4.03 -17.32 -10.42
CA HIS A 547 -4.79 -17.13 -11.65
C HIS A 547 -4.30 -15.92 -12.45
N TYR A 548 -4.78 -15.80 -13.69
CA TYR A 548 -4.43 -14.69 -14.57
C TYR A 548 -4.62 -13.33 -13.89
N ALA A 549 -3.66 -12.43 -14.11
CA ALA A 549 -3.58 -11.08 -13.54
C ALA A 549 -3.39 -11.03 -12.00
N GLU A 550 -3.26 -12.16 -11.31
CA GLU A 550 -2.99 -12.16 -9.87
C GLU A 550 -1.52 -11.87 -9.58
N THR A 551 -1.28 -10.86 -8.74
CA THR A 551 0.02 -10.61 -8.12
C THR A 551 0.17 -11.44 -6.86
N PHE A 552 1.33 -12.03 -6.63
CA PHE A 552 1.70 -12.78 -5.44
C PHE A 552 3.13 -12.51 -5.00
N ILE A 553 3.41 -12.72 -3.72
CA ILE A 553 4.70 -12.44 -3.08
C ILE A 553 5.32 -13.76 -2.63
N ILE A 554 6.60 -13.94 -2.93
CA ILE A 554 7.45 -15.02 -2.42
C ILE A 554 8.45 -14.43 -1.43
N PRO A 555 8.25 -14.65 -0.12
CA PRO A 555 9.18 -14.21 0.92
C PRO A 555 10.61 -14.73 0.71
N ALA A 556 11.61 -13.93 1.09
CA ALA A 556 13.02 -14.31 1.01
C ALA A 556 13.32 -15.64 1.73
N MET A 557 12.65 -15.92 2.86
CA MET A 557 12.85 -17.17 3.61
C MET A 557 12.38 -18.44 2.88
N VAL A 558 11.58 -18.32 1.80
CA VAL A 558 11.12 -19.47 1.02
C VAL A 558 12.29 -20.15 0.28
N GLY A 559 13.31 -19.39 -0.14
CA GLY A 559 14.45 -19.96 -0.86
C GLY A 559 14.04 -20.40 -2.27
N SER A 560 14.08 -21.71 -2.54
CA SER A 560 13.76 -22.28 -3.85
C SER A 560 12.29 -22.68 -3.96
N TYR A 561 11.70 -22.43 -5.13
CA TYR A 561 10.33 -22.77 -5.46
C TYR A 561 10.23 -23.11 -6.96
N SER A 562 9.19 -23.83 -7.37
CA SER A 562 8.91 -24.06 -8.79
C SER A 562 7.57 -23.47 -9.20
N ILE A 563 7.46 -23.04 -10.45
CA ILE A 563 6.18 -22.65 -11.05
C ILE A 563 5.95 -23.52 -12.28
N ARG A 564 4.71 -24.01 -12.46
CA ARG A 564 4.30 -24.73 -13.66
C ARG A 564 2.86 -24.41 -14.04
N PRO A 565 2.44 -24.66 -15.30
CA PRO A 565 1.04 -24.56 -15.67
C PRO A 565 0.17 -25.50 -14.82
N HIS A 566 -1.02 -25.02 -14.45
CA HIS A 566 -2.02 -25.76 -13.68
C HIS A 566 -3.37 -25.80 -14.39
N GLY A 567 -4.25 -26.74 -13.99
CA GLY A 567 -5.59 -26.98 -14.57
C GLY A 567 -5.71 -26.70 -16.06
N ASN A 568 -6.45 -25.64 -16.42
CA ASN A 568 -6.74 -25.32 -17.84
C ASN A 568 -5.52 -24.87 -18.65
N SER A 569 -4.43 -24.51 -17.99
CA SER A 569 -3.18 -24.10 -18.62
C SER A 569 -2.25 -25.28 -18.92
N VAL A 570 -2.54 -26.49 -18.44
CA VAL A 570 -1.68 -27.67 -18.68
C VAL A 570 -1.53 -27.92 -20.18
N GLY A 571 -0.27 -28.02 -20.63
CA GLY A 571 0.09 -28.22 -22.03
C GLY A 571 0.09 -26.96 -22.89
N ARG A 572 -0.18 -25.79 -22.30
CA ARG A 572 -0.04 -24.47 -22.95
C ARG A 572 1.20 -23.75 -22.41
N GLU A 573 1.74 -22.85 -23.22
CA GLU A 573 2.72 -21.87 -22.74
C GLU A 573 1.98 -20.77 -21.96
N ILE A 574 2.54 -20.39 -20.81
CA ILE A 574 2.05 -19.31 -19.95
C ILE A 574 3.21 -18.38 -19.58
N GLY A 575 2.90 -17.23 -19.00
CA GLY A 575 3.86 -16.18 -18.74
C GLY A 575 3.78 -15.64 -17.31
N THR A 576 4.93 -15.45 -16.66
CA THR A 576 5.02 -14.67 -15.42
C THR A 576 6.00 -13.51 -15.59
N ILE A 577 5.73 -12.39 -14.92
CA ILE A 577 6.73 -11.35 -14.68
C ILE A 577 7.11 -11.36 -13.20
N LYS A 578 8.40 -11.42 -12.91
CA LYS A 578 9.01 -11.46 -11.58
C LYS A 578 9.81 -10.19 -11.36
N ALA A 579 9.61 -9.53 -10.24
CA ALA A 579 10.37 -8.36 -9.79
C ALA A 579 11.08 -8.65 -8.47
N TYR A 580 12.32 -8.19 -8.34
CA TYR A 580 13.10 -8.25 -7.11
C TYR A 580 14.08 -7.07 -7.03
N VAL A 581 14.63 -6.85 -5.84
CA VAL A 581 15.66 -5.81 -5.62
C VAL A 581 17.03 -6.36 -6.00
N ARG A 582 17.81 -5.60 -6.77
CA ARG A 582 19.24 -5.87 -6.99
C ARG A 582 20.02 -5.66 -5.70
N THR A 583 20.72 -6.69 -5.24
CA THR A 583 21.44 -6.70 -3.96
C THR A 583 22.87 -7.21 -4.06
#